data_AF-A0A7S2VS38-F1
#
_entry.id   AF-A0A7S2VS38-F1
#
_cell.length_a   1.000
_cell.length_b   1.000
_cell.length_c   1.000
_cell.angle_alpha   90.00
_cell.angle_beta   90.00
_cell.angle_gamma   90.00
#
_symmetry.space_group_name_H-M   'P 1'
#
loop_
_entity.id
_entity.type
_entity.pdbx_description
1 polymer ?
#
loop_
_entity_poly.entity_id
_entity_poly.type
_entity_poly.pdbx_seq_one_letter_code
_entity_poly.pdbx_strand_id
1 'polypeptide(L)'
;RQPPPQPAATPPASPPPGGDDALFVLVGELGDAPVVSDGALNEARLGDVLKRLWDGVARKPKDWIAAWQAMTIPVDKQAEALQKFLNMTFMQPEDPERAPMVVAELVKAHKVKMRSVEEVLVAFGHNLDGILALNEDAWHVYAQFLVHVFPKPAAAGWGWSRVGWSWQSWWKFVEQCIQTLEPSRASDVLCMILRLVQDREGQAIQEVQGWAEGDKLSRVVAKISELGACESAEALEKLAMQGVTVAV
;
A
#
# COMPACT_ATOMS: atom_id res chain seq x y z
N ARG A 1 58.52 -1.50 15.27
CA ARG A 1 57.63 -1.32 16.44
C ARG A 1 56.24 -1.74 16.00
N GLN A 2 55.73 -2.88 16.48
CA GLN A 2 54.37 -3.31 16.17
C GLN A 2 53.36 -2.40 16.86
N PRO A 3 52.27 -2.00 16.20
CA PRO A 3 51.18 -1.28 16.85
C PRO A 3 50.50 -2.18 17.89
N PRO A 4 50.04 -1.61 19.02
CA PRO A 4 49.36 -2.38 20.06
C PRO A 4 48.06 -2.99 19.53
N PRO A 5 47.68 -4.19 20.01
CA PRO A 5 46.44 -4.85 19.63
C PRO A 5 45.23 -3.98 19.99
N GLN A 6 44.34 -3.77 19.03
CA GLN A 6 43.07 -3.07 19.25
C GLN A 6 42.20 -3.87 20.23
N PRO A 7 41.65 -3.22 21.28
CA PRO A 7 40.73 -3.88 22.20
C PRO A 7 39.47 -4.32 21.46
N ALA A 8 39.08 -5.57 21.69
CA ALA A 8 37.89 -6.17 21.09
C ALA A 8 36.65 -5.31 21.41
N ALA A 9 35.91 -4.94 20.36
CA ALA A 9 34.66 -4.21 20.51
C ALA A 9 33.70 -5.00 21.39
N THR A 10 33.19 -4.37 22.44
CA THR A 10 32.12 -4.92 23.29
C THR A 10 30.91 -5.29 22.43
N PRO A 11 30.32 -6.48 22.62
CA PRO A 11 29.12 -6.88 21.89
C PRO A 11 27.99 -5.87 22.11
N PRO A 12 27.20 -5.53 21.08
CA PRO A 12 26.04 -4.67 21.24
C PRO A 12 25.07 -5.26 22.26
N ALA A 13 24.55 -4.41 23.16
CA ALA A 13 23.59 -4.79 24.17
C ALA A 13 22.35 -5.43 23.52
N SER A 14 21.92 -6.58 24.04
CA SER A 14 20.69 -7.23 23.59
C SER A 14 19.48 -6.29 23.76
N PRO A 15 18.57 -6.19 22.79
CA PRO A 15 17.37 -5.37 22.92
C PRO A 15 16.51 -5.85 24.10
N PRO A 16 15.85 -4.93 24.83
CA PRO A 16 15.05 -5.28 26.00
C PRO A 16 13.89 -6.23 25.64
N PRO A 17 13.64 -7.28 26.46
CA PRO A 17 12.69 -8.36 26.16
C PRO A 17 11.20 -8.01 26.30
N GLY A 18 10.80 -6.73 26.22
CA GLY A 18 9.42 -6.28 26.50
C GLY A 18 8.53 -6.07 25.27
N GLY A 19 8.88 -6.64 24.12
CA GLY A 19 8.33 -6.19 22.84
C GLY A 19 7.06 -6.86 22.35
N ASP A 20 6.99 -8.18 22.52
CA ASP A 20 5.88 -8.99 22.03
C ASP A 20 4.65 -8.93 22.95
N ASP A 21 4.80 -8.33 24.14
CA ASP A 21 3.76 -8.27 25.16
C ASP A 21 2.60 -7.36 24.77
N ALA A 22 2.87 -6.16 24.22
CA ALA A 22 1.82 -5.19 23.92
C ALA A 22 0.79 -5.70 22.88
N LEU A 23 1.26 -6.42 21.85
CA LEU A 23 0.39 -7.02 20.84
C LEU A 23 -0.41 -8.18 21.44
N PHE A 24 0.23 -9.02 22.26
CA PHE A 24 -0.41 -10.14 22.92
C PHE A 24 -1.51 -9.66 23.89
N VAL A 25 -1.23 -8.63 24.68
CA VAL A 25 -2.21 -7.97 25.56
C VAL A 25 -3.40 -7.44 24.75
N LEU A 26 -3.16 -6.70 23.66
CA LEU A 26 -4.24 -6.18 22.82
C LEU A 26 -5.09 -7.29 22.21
N VAL A 27 -4.47 -8.38 21.76
CA VAL A 27 -5.17 -9.57 21.25
C VAL A 27 -6.02 -10.23 22.34
N GLY A 28 -5.53 -10.29 23.57
CA GLY A 28 -6.31 -10.77 24.73
C GLY A 28 -7.53 -9.89 25.02
N GLU A 29 -7.34 -8.57 25.04
CA GLU A 29 -8.44 -7.61 25.26
C GLU A 29 -9.54 -7.67 24.20
N LEU A 30 -9.23 -8.09 22.97
CA LEU A 30 -10.22 -8.28 21.91
C LEU A 30 -11.17 -9.46 22.20
N GLY A 31 -10.77 -10.40 23.05
CA GLY A 31 -11.64 -11.46 23.54
C GLY A 31 -12.69 -10.97 24.54
N ASP A 32 -12.30 -10.03 25.40
CA ASP A 32 -13.19 -9.45 26.43
C ASP A 32 -14.05 -8.30 25.87
N ALA A 33 -13.49 -7.51 24.95
CA ALA A 33 -14.12 -6.34 24.33
C ALA A 33 -13.96 -6.38 22.80
N PRO A 34 -14.78 -7.20 22.11
CA PRO A 34 -14.67 -7.41 20.67
C PRO A 34 -15.05 -6.16 19.87
N VAL A 35 -14.47 -6.02 18.67
CA VAL A 35 -14.86 -4.94 17.73
C VAL A 35 -16.17 -5.24 17.01
N VAL A 36 -16.67 -6.47 17.09
CA VAL A 36 -17.97 -6.89 16.54
C VAL A 36 -18.83 -7.42 17.67
N SER A 37 -20.03 -6.86 17.83
CA SER A 37 -21.01 -7.27 18.84
C SER A 37 -22.37 -7.39 18.17
N ASP A 38 -23.06 -8.52 18.37
CA ASP A 38 -24.35 -8.81 17.74
C ASP A 38 -24.36 -8.66 16.21
N GLY A 39 -23.23 -8.98 15.57
CA GLY A 39 -23.04 -8.86 14.11
C GLY A 39 -22.83 -7.43 13.60
N ALA A 40 -22.87 -6.42 14.48
CA ALA A 40 -22.58 -5.03 14.14
C ALA A 40 -21.12 -4.69 14.46
N LEU A 41 -20.52 -3.85 13.62
CA LEU A 41 -19.18 -3.32 13.84
C LEU A 41 -19.26 -2.17 14.85
N ASN A 42 -18.57 -2.30 15.99
CA ASN A 42 -18.41 -1.22 16.95
C ASN A 42 -17.33 -0.26 16.45
N GLU A 43 -17.75 0.79 15.73
CA GLU A 43 -16.83 1.73 15.07
C GLU A 43 -15.86 2.41 16.04
N ALA A 44 -16.32 2.79 17.25
CA ALA A 44 -15.48 3.43 18.24
C ALA A 44 -14.37 2.49 18.71
N ARG A 45 -14.75 1.25 19.07
CA ARG A 45 -13.78 0.23 19.50
C ARG A 45 -12.81 -0.12 18.37
N LEU A 46 -13.30 -0.24 17.12
CA LEU A 46 -12.43 -0.46 15.97
C LEU A 46 -11.42 0.69 15.81
N GLY A 47 -11.87 1.94 15.87
CA GLY A 47 -11.01 3.12 15.80
C GLY A 47 -9.91 3.11 16.86
N ASP A 48 -10.26 2.81 18.11
CA ASP A 48 -9.31 2.71 19.21
C ASP A 48 -8.25 1.63 18.97
N VAL A 49 -8.67 0.46 18.50
CA VAL A 49 -7.76 -0.67 18.23
C VAL A 49 -6.84 -0.35 17.06
N LEU A 50 -7.37 0.18 15.95
CA LEU A 50 -6.57 0.57 14.79
C LEU A 50 -5.54 1.65 15.16
N LYS A 51 -5.94 2.64 15.97
CA LYS A 51 -5.06 3.67 16.48
C LYS A 51 -3.94 3.09 17.34
N ARG A 52 -4.24 2.18 18.26
CA ARG A 52 -3.20 1.51 19.09
C ARG A 52 -2.21 0.71 18.25
N LEU A 53 -2.70 -0.02 17.24
CA LEU A 53 -1.83 -0.75 16.30
C LEU A 53 -0.91 0.21 15.54
N TRP A 54 -1.45 1.33 15.08
CA TRP A 54 -0.71 2.37 14.38
C TRP A 54 0.32 3.06 15.29
N ASP A 55 -0.04 3.37 16.53
CA ASP A 55 0.80 4.09 17.52
C ASP A 55 1.88 3.18 18.16
N GLY A 56 2.16 2.01 17.59
CA GLY A 56 3.35 1.22 17.88
C GLY A 56 3.10 -0.16 18.51
N VAL A 57 1.84 -0.54 18.77
CA VAL A 57 1.54 -1.93 19.20
C VAL A 57 1.91 -2.92 18.10
N ALA A 58 1.65 -2.58 16.83
CA ALA A 58 2.13 -3.34 15.69
C ALA A 58 3.42 -2.71 15.14
N ARG A 59 4.54 -3.43 15.26
CA ARG A 59 5.89 -2.96 14.92
C ARG A 59 6.25 -3.23 13.47
N LYS A 60 5.68 -4.29 12.91
CA LYS A 60 5.83 -4.66 11.49
C LYS A 60 4.47 -4.97 10.88
N PRO A 61 4.30 -4.84 9.55
CA PRO A 61 3.05 -5.16 8.87
C PRO A 61 2.47 -6.53 9.20
N LYS A 62 3.32 -7.54 9.44
CA LYS A 62 2.89 -8.90 9.81
C LYS A 62 2.18 -8.99 11.16
N ASP A 63 2.43 -8.06 12.08
CA ASP A 63 1.79 -8.05 13.41
C ASP A 63 0.28 -7.76 13.29
N TRP A 64 -0.12 -7.01 12.27
CA TRP A 64 -1.52 -6.70 11.99
C TRP A 64 -2.34 -7.95 11.67
N ILE A 65 -1.71 -9.02 11.16
CA ILE A 65 -2.40 -10.28 10.83
C ILE A 65 -3.01 -10.89 12.10
N ALA A 66 -2.26 -10.90 13.21
CA ALA A 66 -2.72 -11.46 14.48
C ALA A 66 -3.86 -10.62 15.08
N ALA A 67 -3.69 -9.30 15.10
CA ALA A 67 -4.72 -8.39 15.60
C ALA A 67 -6.01 -8.46 14.76
N TRP A 68 -5.91 -8.43 13.42
CA TRP A 68 -7.06 -8.51 12.53
C TRP A 68 -7.80 -9.86 12.66
N GLN A 69 -7.07 -10.95 12.87
CA GLN A 69 -7.68 -12.25 13.15
C GLN A 69 -8.46 -12.23 14.47
N ALA A 70 -7.91 -11.60 15.52
CA ALA A 70 -8.53 -11.48 16.83
C ALA A 70 -9.76 -10.55 16.84
N MET A 71 -9.81 -9.59 15.91
CA MET A 71 -10.98 -8.72 15.72
C MET A 71 -12.22 -9.49 15.20
N THR A 72 -12.05 -10.67 14.60
CA THR A 72 -13.14 -11.52 14.09
C THR A 72 -14.14 -10.82 13.15
N ILE A 73 -13.66 -9.86 12.35
CA ILE A 73 -14.50 -9.06 11.44
C ILE A 73 -15.14 -9.96 10.35
N PRO A 74 -16.48 -10.02 10.26
CA PRO A 74 -17.19 -10.74 9.20
C PRO A 74 -16.79 -10.26 7.81
N VAL A 75 -16.84 -11.16 6.82
CA VAL A 75 -16.38 -10.88 5.44
C VAL A 75 -17.14 -9.70 4.82
N ASP A 76 -18.45 -9.62 5.05
CA ASP A 76 -19.34 -8.56 4.61
C ASP A 76 -19.09 -7.21 5.32
N LYS A 77 -18.32 -7.21 6.41
CA LYS A 77 -17.90 -6.02 7.17
C LYS A 77 -16.45 -5.61 6.93
N GLN A 78 -15.70 -6.36 6.12
CA GLN A 78 -14.28 -6.06 5.87
C GLN A 78 -14.07 -4.73 5.13
N ALA A 79 -14.93 -4.40 4.16
CA ALA A 79 -14.83 -3.12 3.44
C ALA A 79 -15.04 -1.93 4.37
N GLU A 80 -16.05 -1.98 5.24
CA GLU A 80 -16.34 -0.96 6.26
C GLU A 80 -15.14 -0.76 7.21
N ALA A 81 -14.59 -1.86 7.73
CA ALA A 81 -13.43 -1.80 8.63
C ALA A 81 -12.16 -1.27 7.94
N LEU A 82 -11.90 -1.69 6.69
CA LEU A 82 -10.80 -1.20 5.88
C LEU A 82 -10.95 0.29 5.56
N GLN A 83 -12.16 0.76 5.27
CA GLN A 83 -12.42 2.17 5.03
C GLN A 83 -12.05 3.02 6.25
N LYS A 84 -12.40 2.57 7.46
CA LYS A 84 -11.98 3.25 8.70
C LYS A 84 -10.47 3.27 8.86
N PHE A 85 -9.81 2.13 8.61
CA PHE A 85 -8.34 2.05 8.63
C PHE A 85 -7.72 3.03 7.64
N LEU A 86 -8.16 3.03 6.38
CA LEU A 86 -7.63 3.93 5.38
C LEU A 86 -7.86 5.40 5.75
N ASN A 87 -9.08 5.79 6.13
CA ASN A 87 -9.38 7.16 6.54
C ASN A 87 -8.46 7.64 7.67
N MET A 88 -8.14 6.78 8.63
CA MET A 88 -7.17 7.10 9.69
C MET A 88 -5.77 7.35 9.13
N THR A 89 -5.31 6.51 8.19
CA THR A 89 -3.94 6.57 7.64
C THR A 89 -3.74 7.73 6.66
N PHE A 90 -4.75 8.10 5.86
CA PHE A 90 -4.66 9.23 4.95
C PHE A 90 -4.54 10.58 5.67
N MET A 91 -5.00 10.64 6.92
CA MET A 91 -4.84 11.81 7.81
C MET A 91 -3.48 11.85 8.50
N GLN A 92 -2.61 10.85 8.30
CA GLN A 92 -1.29 10.72 8.95
C GLN A 92 -0.21 10.36 7.90
N PRO A 93 0.20 11.31 7.04
CA PRO A 93 1.07 11.03 5.88
C PRO A 93 2.55 10.79 6.21
N GLU A 94 2.90 10.70 7.50
CA GLU A 94 4.29 10.55 7.96
C GLU A 94 4.98 9.31 7.37
N ASP A 95 4.20 8.26 7.09
CA ASP A 95 4.65 7.03 6.44
C ASP A 95 3.61 6.55 5.41
N PRO A 96 3.70 7.02 4.15
CA PRO A 96 2.73 6.67 3.11
C PRO A 96 2.85 5.21 2.64
N GLU A 97 3.91 4.48 3.02
CA GLU A 97 4.13 3.09 2.64
C GLU A 97 3.52 2.10 3.64
N ARG A 98 3.47 2.47 4.92
CA ARG A 98 3.02 1.58 6.00
C ARG A 98 1.62 1.04 5.77
N ALA A 99 0.65 1.88 5.43
CA ALA A 99 -0.74 1.45 5.22
C ALA A 99 -0.87 0.47 4.04
N PRO A 100 -0.32 0.77 2.84
CA PRO A 100 -0.18 -0.20 1.74
C PRO A 100 0.46 -1.53 2.15
N MET A 101 1.56 -1.50 2.91
CA MET A 101 2.25 -2.71 3.36
C MET A 101 1.37 -3.56 4.29
N VAL A 102 0.65 -2.92 5.23
CA VAL A 102 -0.27 -3.60 6.14
C VAL A 102 -1.38 -4.31 5.37
N VAL A 103 -2.06 -3.61 4.46
CA VAL A 103 -3.14 -4.21 3.66
C VAL A 103 -2.62 -5.33 2.77
N ALA A 104 -1.45 -5.16 2.15
CA ALA A 104 -0.83 -6.21 1.35
C ALA A 104 -0.58 -7.48 2.18
N GLU A 105 -0.05 -7.36 3.40
CA GLU A 105 0.14 -8.51 4.28
C GLU A 105 -1.20 -9.15 4.73
N LEU A 106 -2.23 -8.34 5.02
CA LEU A 106 -3.57 -8.85 5.34
C LEU A 106 -4.20 -9.63 4.17
N VAL A 107 -4.03 -9.16 2.93
CA VAL A 107 -4.51 -9.84 1.73
C VAL A 107 -3.73 -11.13 1.47
N LYS A 108 -2.38 -11.09 1.56
CA LYS A 108 -1.52 -12.26 1.42
C LYS A 108 -1.83 -13.34 2.46
N ALA A 109 -2.13 -12.94 3.70
CA ALA A 109 -2.52 -13.83 4.79
C ALA A 109 -4.00 -14.26 4.74
N HIS A 110 -4.73 -13.91 3.67
CA HIS A 110 -6.15 -14.20 3.47
C HIS A 110 -7.08 -13.69 4.58
N LYS A 111 -6.66 -12.66 5.31
CA LYS A 111 -7.48 -12.01 6.35
C LYS A 111 -8.43 -10.99 5.75
N VAL A 112 -8.03 -10.39 4.63
CA VAL A 112 -8.84 -9.46 3.85
C VAL A 112 -9.02 -9.98 2.43
N LYS A 113 -10.23 -9.89 1.89
CA LYS A 113 -10.48 -10.17 0.47
C LYS A 113 -9.99 -9.00 -0.38
N MET A 114 -9.27 -9.29 -1.47
CA MET A 114 -8.86 -8.26 -2.43
C MET A 114 -10.03 -7.44 -2.95
N ARG A 115 -11.18 -8.08 -3.21
CA ARG A 115 -12.41 -7.38 -3.62
C ARG A 115 -12.81 -6.25 -2.66
N SER A 116 -12.63 -6.45 -1.35
CA SER A 116 -12.90 -5.40 -0.36
C SER A 116 -11.87 -4.27 -0.43
N VAL A 117 -10.61 -4.58 -0.75
CA VAL A 117 -9.58 -3.55 -1.00
C VAL A 117 -9.91 -2.75 -2.25
N GLU A 118 -10.34 -3.42 -3.32
CA GLU A 118 -10.74 -2.78 -4.58
C GLU A 118 -11.93 -1.83 -4.35
N GLU A 119 -12.98 -2.34 -3.69
CA GLU A 119 -14.17 -1.57 -3.35
C GLU A 119 -13.84 -0.30 -2.55
N VAL A 120 -13.01 -0.43 -1.52
CA VAL A 120 -12.63 0.70 -0.68
C VAL A 120 -11.77 1.70 -1.42
N LEU A 121 -10.79 1.27 -2.23
CA LEU A 121 -9.93 2.20 -2.99
C LEU A 121 -10.70 2.94 -4.09
N VAL A 122 -11.66 2.29 -4.75
CA VAL A 122 -12.55 2.96 -5.70
C VAL A 122 -13.46 3.96 -4.98
N ALA A 123 -14.08 3.55 -3.86
CA ALA A 123 -14.91 4.46 -3.05
C ALA A 123 -14.12 5.64 -2.49
N PHE A 124 -12.83 5.42 -2.18
CA PHE A 124 -11.94 6.45 -1.68
C PHE A 124 -11.65 7.52 -2.74
N GLY A 125 -11.48 7.13 -4.01
CA GLY A 125 -11.24 8.08 -5.09
C GLY A 125 -12.36 9.13 -5.23
N HIS A 126 -13.62 8.74 -5.01
CA HIS A 126 -14.76 9.66 -4.95
C HIS A 126 -14.70 10.67 -3.79
N ASN A 127 -13.96 10.37 -2.73
CA ASN A 127 -13.80 11.23 -1.56
C ASN A 127 -12.43 11.95 -1.53
N LEU A 128 -11.58 11.71 -2.54
CA LEU A 128 -10.19 12.14 -2.52
C LEU A 128 -10.09 13.67 -2.47
N ASP A 129 -10.95 14.41 -3.19
CA ASP A 129 -10.93 15.88 -3.20
C ASP A 129 -11.08 16.49 -1.80
N GLY A 130 -11.98 15.93 -0.98
CA GLY A 130 -12.17 16.38 0.40
C GLY A 130 -10.96 16.10 1.29
N ILE A 131 -10.21 15.03 0.99
CA ILE A 131 -9.00 14.65 1.72
C ILE A 131 -7.81 15.48 1.23
N LEU A 132 -7.69 15.72 -0.07
CA LEU A 132 -6.66 16.58 -0.65
C LEU A 132 -6.77 18.03 -0.17
N ALA A 133 -7.99 18.50 0.12
CA ALA A 133 -8.20 19.80 0.76
C ALA A 133 -7.58 19.90 2.16
N LEU A 134 -7.37 18.77 2.85
CA LEU A 134 -6.75 18.70 4.18
C LEU A 134 -5.27 18.29 4.10
N ASN A 135 -4.92 17.49 3.09
CA ASN A 135 -3.59 16.92 2.89
C ASN A 135 -3.34 16.70 1.40
N GLU A 136 -2.67 17.65 0.75
CA GLU A 136 -2.37 17.59 -0.68
C GLU A 136 -1.53 16.36 -1.07
N ASP A 137 -0.76 15.79 -0.14
CA ASP A 137 0.09 14.63 -0.41
C ASP A 137 -0.64 13.28 -0.25
N ALA A 138 -1.91 13.28 0.14
CA ALA A 138 -2.68 12.05 0.39
C ALA A 138 -2.78 11.15 -0.86
N TRP A 139 -2.71 11.70 -2.07
CA TRP A 139 -2.76 10.90 -3.30
C TRP A 139 -1.54 9.98 -3.47
N HIS A 140 -0.38 10.28 -2.85
CA HIS A 140 0.80 9.42 -2.92
C HIS A 140 0.54 8.02 -2.34
N VAL A 141 -0.24 7.97 -1.24
CA VAL A 141 -0.65 6.71 -0.61
C VAL A 141 -1.44 5.84 -1.60
N TYR A 142 -2.22 6.47 -2.48
CA TYR A 142 -2.99 5.78 -3.53
C TYR A 142 -2.08 5.04 -4.53
N ALA A 143 -1.03 5.72 -5.02
CA ALA A 143 -0.04 5.11 -5.91
C ALA A 143 0.73 3.98 -5.21
N GLN A 144 1.11 4.19 -3.94
CA GLN A 144 1.80 3.17 -3.14
C GLN A 144 0.93 1.91 -2.96
N PHE A 145 -0.36 2.05 -2.68
CA PHE A 145 -1.31 0.93 -2.62
C PHE A 145 -1.29 0.11 -3.91
N LEU A 146 -1.44 0.78 -5.05
CA LEU A 146 -1.53 0.14 -6.36
C LEU A 146 -0.23 -0.60 -6.73
N VAL A 147 0.92 -0.09 -6.30
CA VAL A 147 2.23 -0.75 -6.49
C VAL A 147 2.40 -1.94 -5.55
N HIS A 148 1.95 -1.86 -4.29
CA HIS A 148 2.05 -2.97 -3.34
C HIS A 148 1.20 -4.20 -3.74
N VAL A 149 0.15 -3.99 -4.52
CA VAL A 149 -0.67 -5.07 -5.10
C VAL A 149 -0.30 -5.38 -6.56
N PHE A 150 0.81 -4.83 -7.09
CA PHE A 150 1.27 -5.12 -8.44
C PHE A 150 1.61 -6.62 -8.62
N PRO A 151 1.23 -7.26 -9.73
CA PRO A 151 1.46 -8.68 -9.95
C PRO A 151 2.95 -8.99 -10.14
N LYS A 152 3.55 -9.64 -9.15
CA LYS A 152 4.96 -10.09 -9.18
C LYS A 152 5.08 -11.51 -8.63
N PRO A 153 6.07 -12.31 -9.09
CA PRO A 153 6.39 -13.58 -8.47
C PRO A 153 6.74 -13.41 -6.99
N ALA A 154 6.41 -14.39 -6.15
CA ALA A 154 6.73 -14.35 -4.71
C ALA A 154 8.23 -14.14 -4.42
N ALA A 155 9.12 -14.60 -5.31
CA ALA A 155 10.57 -14.43 -5.20
C ALA A 155 11.04 -12.97 -5.31
N ALA A 156 10.22 -12.06 -5.84
CA ALA A 156 10.57 -10.64 -5.98
C ALA A 156 10.61 -9.90 -4.62
N GLY A 157 10.01 -10.47 -3.56
CA GLY A 157 9.96 -9.84 -2.24
C GLY A 157 8.96 -8.67 -2.13
N TRP A 158 8.37 -8.23 -3.23
CA TRP A 158 7.35 -7.18 -3.27
C TRP A 158 6.21 -7.53 -4.25
N GLY A 159 5.15 -6.73 -4.21
CA GLY A 159 3.95 -6.98 -5.01
C GLY A 159 3.11 -8.14 -4.47
N TRP A 160 2.26 -8.69 -5.34
CA TRP A 160 1.32 -9.74 -4.98
C TRP A 160 1.26 -10.86 -6.01
N SER A 161 1.59 -12.08 -5.56
CA SER A 161 1.54 -13.30 -6.37
C SER A 161 0.27 -14.09 -6.05
N ARG A 162 -0.73 -14.06 -6.94
CA ARG A 162 -1.95 -14.87 -6.80
C ARG A 162 -2.45 -15.36 -8.15
N VAL A 163 -2.99 -16.57 -8.18
CA VAL A 163 -3.68 -17.12 -9.36
C VAL A 163 -4.79 -16.17 -9.81
N GLY A 164 -4.79 -15.80 -11.09
CA GLY A 164 -5.74 -14.85 -11.69
C GLY A 164 -5.40 -13.37 -11.48
N TRP A 165 -4.34 -13.05 -10.73
CA TRP A 165 -3.85 -11.68 -10.59
C TRP A 165 -2.71 -11.43 -11.58
N SER A 166 -3.08 -11.01 -12.79
CA SER A 166 -2.17 -10.71 -13.89
C SER A 166 -2.03 -9.21 -14.08
N TRP A 167 -1.11 -8.79 -14.95
CA TRP A 167 -1.00 -7.37 -15.34
C TRP A 167 -2.32 -6.80 -15.86
N GLN A 168 -3.12 -7.58 -16.60
CA GLN A 168 -4.40 -7.12 -17.14
C GLN A 168 -5.45 -6.88 -16.04
N SER A 169 -5.56 -7.79 -15.06
CA SER A 169 -6.52 -7.59 -13.96
C SER A 169 -6.08 -6.47 -13.03
N TRP A 170 -4.78 -6.37 -12.74
CA TRP A 170 -4.21 -5.24 -12.02
C TRP A 170 -4.42 -3.90 -12.75
N TRP A 171 -4.18 -3.85 -14.07
CA TRP A 171 -4.37 -2.63 -14.85
C TRP A 171 -5.83 -2.17 -14.85
N LYS A 172 -6.77 -3.10 -15.06
CA LYS A 172 -8.20 -2.80 -14.95
C LYS A 172 -8.56 -2.23 -13.57
N PHE A 173 -7.95 -2.77 -12.52
CA PHE A 173 -8.16 -2.27 -11.16
C PHE A 173 -7.58 -0.85 -10.98
N VAL A 174 -6.38 -0.58 -11.50
CA VAL A 174 -5.80 0.77 -11.54
C VAL A 174 -6.72 1.75 -12.27
N GLU A 175 -7.24 1.37 -13.45
CA GLU A 175 -8.18 2.20 -14.21
C GLU A 175 -9.44 2.53 -13.41
N GLN A 176 -10.03 1.54 -12.72
CA GLN A 176 -11.20 1.74 -11.87
C GLN A 176 -10.94 2.68 -10.69
N CYS A 177 -9.73 2.65 -10.16
CA CYS A 177 -9.29 3.53 -9.09
C CYS A 177 -9.16 4.97 -9.60
N ILE A 178 -8.40 5.17 -10.67
CA ILE A 178 -8.08 6.51 -11.18
C ILE A 178 -9.23 7.19 -11.94
N GLN A 179 -10.21 6.44 -12.47
CA GLN A 179 -11.33 7.03 -13.24
C GLN A 179 -12.20 8.00 -12.43
N THR A 180 -12.11 7.92 -11.10
CA THR A 180 -12.90 8.76 -10.18
C THR A 180 -12.17 10.03 -9.78
N LEU A 181 -10.89 10.16 -10.19
CA LEU A 181 -10.03 11.29 -9.85
C LEU A 181 -10.10 12.36 -10.95
N GLU A 182 -9.71 13.58 -10.61
CA GLU A 182 -9.45 14.63 -11.59
C GLU A 182 -8.34 14.17 -12.57
N PRO A 183 -8.48 14.41 -13.90
CA PRO A 183 -7.57 13.85 -14.91
C PRO A 183 -6.08 14.15 -14.68
N SER A 184 -5.72 15.37 -14.29
CA SER A 184 -4.32 15.71 -14.01
C SER A 184 -3.77 14.88 -12.84
N ARG A 185 -4.58 14.69 -11.78
CA ARG A 185 -4.20 13.87 -10.62
C ARG A 185 -4.14 12.38 -10.95
N ALA A 186 -5.07 11.87 -11.76
CA ALA A 186 -5.02 10.51 -12.27
C ALA A 186 -3.72 10.25 -13.07
N SER A 187 -3.33 11.21 -13.89
CA SER A 187 -2.08 11.19 -14.65
C SER A 187 -0.85 11.15 -13.72
N ASP A 188 -0.84 11.96 -12.64
CA ASP A 188 0.24 11.97 -11.65
C ASP A 188 0.36 10.64 -10.88
N VAL A 189 -0.76 10.04 -10.49
CA VAL A 189 -0.81 8.70 -9.87
C VAL A 189 -0.16 7.66 -10.79
N LEU A 190 -0.49 7.66 -12.09
CA LEU A 190 0.10 6.73 -13.05
C LEU A 190 1.62 6.93 -13.20
N CYS A 191 2.08 8.19 -13.26
CA CYS A 191 3.51 8.50 -13.31
C CYS A 191 4.23 7.99 -12.06
N MET A 192 3.64 8.21 -10.89
CA MET A 192 4.21 7.74 -9.62
C MET A 192 4.24 6.21 -9.54
N ILE A 193 3.21 5.50 -10.01
CA ILE A 193 3.21 4.03 -10.07
C ILE A 193 4.40 3.53 -10.89
N LEU A 194 4.63 4.08 -12.08
CA LEU A 194 5.76 3.66 -12.93
C LEU A 194 7.11 3.95 -12.26
N ARG A 195 7.25 5.11 -11.63
CA ARG A 195 8.45 5.46 -10.86
C ARG A 195 8.70 4.48 -9.72
N LEU A 196 7.69 4.20 -8.90
CA LEU A 196 7.80 3.27 -7.77
C LEU A 196 8.13 1.84 -8.24
N VAL A 197 7.57 1.39 -9.36
CA VAL A 197 7.94 0.09 -9.96
C VAL A 197 9.42 0.10 -10.38
N GLN A 198 9.85 1.16 -11.06
CA GLN A 198 11.25 1.32 -11.48
C GLN A 198 12.21 1.30 -10.28
N ASP A 199 11.90 2.07 -9.24
CA ASP A 199 12.72 2.20 -8.04
C ASP A 199 12.87 0.84 -7.32
N ARG A 200 11.79 0.03 -7.29
CA ARG A 200 11.84 -1.32 -6.69
C ARG A 200 12.60 -2.35 -7.50
N GLU A 201 12.65 -2.16 -8.80
CA GLU A 201 13.36 -3.07 -9.70
C GLU A 201 14.82 -2.66 -9.91
N GLY A 202 15.16 -1.40 -9.64
CA GLY A 202 16.52 -0.88 -9.79
C GLY A 202 16.98 -0.79 -11.25
N GLN A 203 16.06 -0.81 -12.22
CA GLN A 203 16.32 -0.78 -13.65
C GLN A 203 15.22 0.00 -14.37
N ALA A 204 15.49 0.51 -15.58
CA ALA A 204 14.53 1.29 -16.35
C ALA A 204 13.22 0.50 -16.61
N ILE A 205 12.07 1.17 -16.65
CA ILE A 205 10.76 0.49 -16.67
C ILE A 205 10.60 -0.48 -17.85
N GLN A 206 11.20 -0.16 -19.00
CA GLN A 206 11.20 -1.00 -20.20
C GLN A 206 12.05 -2.27 -20.08
N GLU A 207 13.02 -2.29 -19.17
CA GLU A 207 13.91 -3.42 -18.91
C GLU A 207 13.33 -4.34 -17.84
N VAL A 208 12.34 -3.85 -17.07
CA VAL A 208 11.66 -4.62 -16.03
C VAL A 208 10.99 -5.85 -16.63
N GLN A 209 11.32 -7.03 -16.09
CA GLN A 209 10.68 -8.28 -16.47
C GLN A 209 9.16 -8.18 -16.24
N GLY A 210 8.40 -8.48 -17.29
CA GLY A 210 6.95 -8.32 -17.32
C GLY A 210 6.47 -6.96 -17.84
N TRP A 211 7.33 -5.96 -17.98
CA TRP A 211 7.05 -4.71 -18.70
C TRP A 211 7.70 -4.69 -20.09
N ALA A 212 8.87 -5.32 -20.23
CA ALA A 212 9.59 -5.48 -21.50
C ALA A 212 8.79 -6.23 -22.58
N GLU A 213 7.81 -7.04 -22.17
CA GLU A 213 7.01 -7.86 -23.07
C GLU A 213 5.67 -7.18 -23.39
N GLY A 214 5.49 -6.79 -24.65
CA GLY A 214 4.20 -6.39 -25.22
C GLY A 214 3.95 -4.87 -25.25
N ASP A 215 2.67 -4.49 -25.16
CA ASP A 215 2.18 -3.11 -25.33
C ASP A 215 1.93 -2.40 -23.99
N LYS A 216 2.42 -2.94 -22.88
CA LYS A 216 2.08 -2.50 -21.52
C LYS A 216 2.47 -1.05 -21.24
N LEU A 217 3.74 -0.70 -21.49
CA LEU A 217 4.20 0.68 -21.31
C LEU A 217 3.44 1.63 -22.25
N SER A 218 3.27 1.25 -23.51
CA SER A 218 2.51 2.04 -24.49
C SER A 218 1.06 2.28 -24.06
N ARG A 219 0.41 1.31 -23.41
CA ARG A 219 -0.94 1.47 -22.84
C ARG A 219 -0.96 2.49 -21.70
N VAL A 220 0.02 2.43 -20.80
CA VAL A 220 0.11 3.41 -19.70
C VAL A 220 0.37 4.80 -20.24
N VAL A 221 1.30 4.94 -21.19
CA VAL A 221 1.60 6.21 -21.87
C VAL A 221 0.36 6.75 -22.58
N ALA A 222 -0.36 5.91 -23.35
CA ALA A 222 -1.61 6.31 -23.99
C ALA A 222 -2.66 6.80 -22.99
N LYS A 223 -2.76 6.15 -21.83
CA LYS A 223 -3.68 6.58 -20.78
C LYS A 223 -3.25 7.89 -20.13
N ILE A 224 -1.96 8.11 -19.89
CA ILE A 224 -1.41 9.37 -19.39
C ILE A 224 -1.68 10.50 -20.40
N SER A 225 -1.49 10.25 -21.69
CA SER A 225 -1.82 11.19 -22.78
C SER A 225 -3.30 11.54 -22.82
N GLU A 226 -4.19 10.54 -22.71
CA GLU A 226 -5.64 10.74 -22.65
C GLU A 226 -6.01 11.64 -21.46
N LEU A 227 -5.51 11.34 -20.27
CA LEU A 227 -5.80 12.07 -19.04
C LEU A 227 -5.20 13.50 -19.05
N GLY A 228 -4.04 13.67 -19.67
CA GLY A 228 -3.36 14.97 -19.81
C GLY A 228 -3.85 15.81 -21.00
N ALA A 229 -4.73 15.26 -21.85
CA ALA A 229 -5.09 15.83 -23.15
C ALA A 229 -3.86 16.26 -23.98
N CYS A 230 -2.82 15.43 -23.97
CA CYS A 230 -1.51 15.71 -24.54
C CYS A 230 -1.06 14.60 -25.50
N GLU A 231 -0.04 14.85 -26.32
CA GLU A 231 0.51 13.81 -27.20
C GLU A 231 1.35 12.79 -26.43
N SER A 232 1.62 11.62 -27.03
CA SER A 232 2.47 10.59 -26.41
C SER A 232 3.87 11.10 -26.07
N ALA A 233 4.42 12.01 -26.87
CA ALA A 233 5.73 12.61 -26.62
C ALA A 233 5.73 13.46 -25.33
N GLU A 234 4.69 14.25 -25.11
CA GLU A 234 4.52 15.08 -23.91
C GLU A 234 4.29 14.22 -22.67
N ALA A 235 3.54 13.11 -22.80
CA ALA A 235 3.39 12.14 -21.71
C ALA A 235 4.72 11.45 -21.34
N LEU A 236 5.56 11.11 -22.33
CA LEU A 236 6.91 10.58 -22.09
C LEU A 236 7.83 11.61 -21.44
N GLU A 237 7.75 12.88 -21.84
CA GLU A 237 8.48 13.97 -21.18
C GLU A 237 8.02 14.14 -19.73
N LYS A 238 6.72 14.09 -19.46
CA LYS A 238 6.16 14.11 -18.10
C LYS A 238 6.71 12.96 -17.25
N LEU A 239 6.78 11.75 -17.81
CA LEU A 239 7.37 10.60 -17.14
C LEU A 239 8.86 10.82 -16.83
N ALA A 240 9.62 11.36 -17.78
CA ALA A 240 11.04 11.69 -17.58
C ALA A 240 11.23 12.74 -16.47
N MET A 241 10.39 13.78 -16.42
CA MET A 241 10.40 14.79 -15.35
C MET A 241 10.13 14.18 -13.96
N GLN A 242 9.38 13.09 -13.90
CA GLN A 242 9.10 12.34 -12.67
C GLN A 242 10.18 11.28 -12.34
N GLY A 243 11.25 11.21 -13.13
CA GLY A 243 12.36 10.26 -12.94
C GLY A 243 12.11 8.87 -13.53
N VAL A 244 11.09 8.69 -14.35
CA VAL A 244 10.84 7.44 -15.07
C VAL A 244 11.71 7.41 -16.34
N THR A 245 12.61 6.44 -16.40
CA THR A 245 13.51 6.22 -17.54
C THR A 245 12.81 5.38 -18.59
N VAL A 246 12.56 5.97 -19.75
CA VAL A 246 12.03 5.30 -20.95
C VAL A 246 13.06 5.51 -22.06
N ALA A 247 13.54 4.45 -22.72
CA ALA A 247 14.31 4.64 -23.95
C ALA A 247 13.36 5.05 -25.06
N VAL A 248 13.75 6.13 -25.72
CA VAL A 248 13.12 6.67 -26.92
C VAL A 248 13.65 5.94 -28.15
#